data_AF-A0A6L8E1I1-F1
#
_entry.id   AF-A0A6L8E1I1-F1
#
_cell.length_a   1.000
_cell.length_b   1.000
_cell.length_c   1.000
_cell.angle_alpha   90.00
_cell.angle_beta   90.00
_cell.angle_gamma   90.00
#
_symmetry.space_group_name_H-M   'P 1'
#
loop_
_entity.id
_entity.type
_entity.pdbx_description
1 polymer ?
#
loop_
_entity_poly.entity_id
_entity_poly.type
_entity_poly.pdbx_seq_one_letter_code
_entity_poly.pdbx_strand_id
1 'polypeptide(L)'
;MTWRSLQAALPVVVVVVPFAYAVTGAHNDVLLAGGCGLAVGVGLDLRMHERIGRSAGALIGAVAGMAAALLAGLVPGNGVMWIVPPLVALAVGLADGFGTTRLRSYRDAAAETLTMSALIGTGLLPALGAGGILSCFLVTPPTALIAGALAAGRVGRPRARPPVLLTLGSLAVMAYAVDGVMHEGLRGGRPPVDAFLNAAVGVPLAMVAIPVGVFLAARGGGAWLLPRLRVYRQLAEYLRVMWIPIGGFAIGYLAIIVVFAGFGGMLARFSPGAFAGAEDAGIGEWIAFAFFRALAQDYPGIVPVSPAAWLLVGVQVILAVGWALVVFAAVMSSIQPRLERIARQALQSTGK
;
A
#
# COMPACT_ATOMS: atom_id res chain seq x y z
N MET A 1 10.49 -19.07 10.36
CA MET A 1 10.50 -18.32 9.09
C MET A 1 9.73 -17.00 9.18
N THR A 2 8.55 -16.96 9.80
CA THR A 2 7.75 -15.73 10.07
C THR A 2 8.51 -14.61 10.80
N TRP A 3 9.45 -14.97 11.67
CA TRP A 3 10.27 -14.01 12.42
C TRP A 3 11.21 -13.15 11.55
N ARG A 4 11.81 -13.73 10.49
CA ARG A 4 12.77 -13.00 9.63
C ARG A 4 12.07 -12.00 8.71
N SER A 5 10.87 -12.32 8.22
CA SER A 5 10.07 -11.39 7.43
C SER A 5 9.54 -10.22 8.28
N LEU A 6 9.19 -10.48 9.55
CA LEU A 6 8.84 -9.43 10.51
C LEU A 6 10.02 -8.47 10.76
N GLN A 7 11.24 -9.01 10.95
CA GLN A 7 12.45 -8.22 11.22
C GLN A 7 12.86 -7.29 10.08
N ALA A 8 12.53 -7.62 8.83
CA ALA A 8 12.89 -6.81 7.67
C ALA A 8 11.76 -5.84 7.23
N ALA A 9 10.49 -6.19 7.48
CA ALA A 9 9.37 -5.27 7.26
C ALA A 9 9.36 -4.13 8.29
N LEU A 10 9.72 -4.42 9.54
CA LEU A 10 9.73 -3.46 10.64
C LEU A 10 10.55 -2.18 10.33
N PRO A 11 11.84 -2.24 9.93
CA PRO A 11 12.62 -1.03 9.66
C PRO A 11 12.13 -0.26 8.42
N VAL A 12 11.64 -0.94 7.38
CA VAL A 12 11.12 -0.26 6.18
C VAL A 12 9.84 0.51 6.51
N VAL A 13 8.93 -0.09 7.28
CA VAL A 13 7.70 0.58 7.74
C VAL A 13 8.03 1.71 8.71
N VAL A 14 8.98 1.50 9.64
CA VAL A 14 9.40 2.51 10.63
C VAL A 14 10.13 3.69 9.98
N VAL A 15 10.75 3.55 8.82
CA VAL A 15 11.45 4.67 8.15
C VAL A 15 10.58 5.34 7.08
N VAL A 16 9.91 4.56 6.24
CA VAL A 16 9.17 5.11 5.09
C VAL A 16 7.85 5.74 5.52
N VAL A 17 7.19 5.21 6.56
CA VAL A 17 5.88 5.72 6.98
C VAL A 17 5.99 7.06 7.72
N PRO A 18 6.97 7.30 8.62
CA PRO A 18 7.19 8.64 9.18
C PRO A 18 7.66 9.66 8.14
N PHE A 19 8.39 9.23 7.11
CA PHE A 19 8.78 10.11 6.02
C PHE A 19 7.57 10.51 5.15
N ALA A 20 6.68 9.57 4.84
CA ALA A 20 5.40 9.87 4.19
C ALA A 20 4.52 10.78 5.06
N TYR A 21 4.46 10.53 6.37
CA TYR A 21 3.75 11.38 7.35
C TYR A 21 4.24 12.84 7.35
N ALA A 22 5.56 13.04 7.34
CA ALA A 22 6.17 14.35 7.33
C ALA A 22 5.91 15.13 6.01
N VAL A 23 5.70 14.42 4.90
CA VAL A 23 5.48 15.02 3.57
C VAL A 23 4.00 15.30 3.31
N THR A 24 3.08 14.43 3.73
CA THR A 24 1.67 14.53 3.30
C THR A 24 0.74 15.22 4.29
N GLY A 25 1.13 15.43 5.55
CA GLY A 25 0.30 16.10 6.56
C GLY A 25 -0.98 15.32 6.90
N ALA A 26 -1.04 14.72 8.09
CA ALA A 26 -2.26 14.20 8.76
C ALA A 26 -3.23 13.27 7.98
N HIS A 27 -2.93 12.80 6.77
CA HIS A 27 -3.81 11.88 6.04
C HIS A 27 -3.55 10.42 6.44
N ASN A 28 -4.32 9.92 7.42
CA ASN A 28 -4.28 8.52 7.87
C ASN A 28 -4.37 7.52 6.71
N ASP A 29 -5.11 7.84 5.66
CA ASP A 29 -5.28 6.98 4.47
C ASP A 29 -3.95 6.69 3.76
N VAL A 30 -3.05 7.68 3.71
CA VAL A 30 -1.70 7.53 3.11
C VAL A 30 -0.82 6.63 3.98
N LEU A 31 -0.92 6.76 5.31
CA LEU A 31 -0.19 5.89 6.25
C LEU A 31 -0.67 4.45 6.16
N LEU A 32 -1.99 4.26 6.08
CA LEU A 32 -2.62 2.95 5.91
C LEU A 32 -2.18 2.32 4.59
N ALA A 33 -2.17 3.07 3.49
CA ALA A 33 -1.71 2.58 2.20
C ALA A 33 -0.22 2.25 2.17
N GLY A 34 0.63 3.19 2.58
CA GLY A 34 2.07 3.02 2.57
C GLY A 34 2.50 1.90 3.53
N GLY A 35 2.00 1.92 4.75
CA GLY A 35 2.32 0.93 5.78
C GLY A 35 1.88 -0.48 5.41
N CYS A 36 0.60 -0.68 5.06
CA CYS A 36 0.11 -2.00 4.63
C CYS A 36 0.82 -2.48 3.37
N GLY A 37 0.98 -1.59 2.38
CA GLY A 37 1.54 -1.98 1.10
C GLY A 37 3.02 -2.37 1.18
N LEU A 38 3.81 -1.63 1.95
CA LEU A 38 5.21 -1.97 2.19
C LEU A 38 5.35 -3.24 3.03
N ALA A 39 4.59 -3.38 4.11
CA ALA A 39 4.68 -4.55 4.98
C ALA A 39 4.32 -5.84 4.23
N VAL A 40 3.21 -5.84 3.49
CA VAL A 40 2.80 -6.97 2.66
C VAL A 40 3.80 -7.21 1.54
N GLY A 41 4.25 -6.15 0.86
CA GLY A 41 5.16 -6.27 -0.27
C GLY A 41 6.53 -6.85 0.10
N VAL A 42 7.15 -6.30 1.15
CA VAL A 42 8.44 -6.76 1.67
C VAL A 42 8.31 -8.16 2.28
N GLY A 43 7.25 -8.39 3.08
CA GLY A 43 7.01 -9.69 3.71
C GLY A 43 6.84 -10.82 2.70
N LEU A 44 6.16 -10.55 1.58
CA LEU A 44 5.99 -11.52 0.50
C LEU A 44 7.26 -11.68 -0.33
N ASP A 45 7.98 -10.61 -0.66
CA ASP A 45 9.23 -10.69 -1.42
C ASP A 45 10.26 -11.58 -0.71
N LEU A 46 10.46 -11.36 0.60
CA LEU A 46 11.38 -12.16 1.41
C LEU A 46 11.00 -13.63 1.48
N ARG A 47 9.70 -13.94 1.47
CA ARG A 47 9.20 -15.31 1.55
C ARG A 47 9.21 -16.02 0.20
N MET A 48 9.10 -15.29 -0.89
CA MET A 48 8.75 -15.84 -2.21
C MET A 48 9.77 -15.51 -3.29
N HIS A 49 10.93 -14.97 -2.91
CA HIS A 49 12.01 -14.56 -3.79
C HIS A 49 12.33 -15.60 -4.88
N GLU A 50 12.37 -16.88 -4.52
CA GLU A 50 12.76 -17.97 -5.42
C GLU A 50 11.66 -18.41 -6.40
N ARG A 51 10.38 -18.20 -6.09
CA ARG A 51 9.27 -18.82 -6.86
C ARG A 51 8.69 -17.95 -7.95
N ILE A 52 8.49 -16.67 -7.69
CA ILE A 52 7.68 -15.79 -8.56
C ILE A 52 8.44 -14.50 -8.93
N GLY A 53 9.63 -14.31 -8.36
CA GLY A 53 10.48 -13.14 -8.61
C GLY A 53 10.09 -11.94 -7.76
N ARG A 54 11.03 -11.01 -7.59
CA ARG A 54 10.91 -9.88 -6.62
C ARG A 54 9.70 -8.97 -6.85
N SER A 55 9.18 -8.94 -8.07
CA SER A 55 8.13 -8.01 -8.48
C SER A 55 6.73 -8.39 -8.00
N ALA A 56 6.44 -9.68 -7.74
CA ALA A 56 5.10 -10.10 -7.35
C ALA A 56 4.75 -9.68 -5.92
N GLY A 57 5.72 -9.74 -5.00
CA GLY A 57 5.54 -9.22 -3.63
C GLY A 57 5.19 -7.74 -3.66
N ALA A 58 6.01 -6.94 -4.35
CA ALA A 58 5.77 -5.49 -4.51
C ALA A 58 4.40 -5.16 -5.11
N LEU A 59 3.95 -5.91 -6.12
CA LEU A 59 2.63 -5.71 -6.73
C LEU A 59 1.49 -6.02 -5.75
N ILE A 60 1.54 -7.17 -5.06
CA ILE A 60 0.53 -7.55 -4.07
C ILE A 60 0.49 -6.51 -2.94
N GLY A 61 1.66 -6.06 -2.50
CA GLY A 61 1.81 -4.96 -1.55
C GLY A 61 1.14 -3.68 -2.04
N ALA A 62 1.47 -3.21 -3.26
CA ALA A 62 0.88 -2.00 -3.82
C ALA A 62 -0.65 -2.07 -3.92
N VAL A 63 -1.20 -3.20 -4.36
CA VAL A 63 -2.66 -3.41 -4.45
C VAL A 63 -3.29 -3.43 -3.05
N ALA A 64 -2.68 -4.12 -2.08
CA ALA A 64 -3.16 -4.14 -0.70
C ALA A 64 -3.12 -2.75 -0.05
N GLY A 65 -2.05 -1.98 -0.28
CA GLY A 65 -1.93 -0.60 0.19
C GLY A 65 -2.98 0.32 -0.42
N MET A 66 -3.16 0.27 -1.74
CA MET A 66 -4.18 1.07 -2.42
C MET A 66 -5.59 0.72 -1.95
N ALA A 67 -5.90 -0.56 -1.77
CA ALA A 67 -7.16 -1.00 -1.20
C ALA A 67 -7.35 -0.49 0.25
N ALA A 68 -6.27 -0.44 1.05
CA ALA A 68 -6.34 0.06 2.42
C ALA A 68 -6.69 1.56 2.46
N ALA A 69 -6.08 2.38 1.60
CA ALA A 69 -6.44 3.79 1.47
C ALA A 69 -7.90 3.96 1.03
N LEU A 70 -8.34 3.23 -0.01
CA LEU A 70 -9.71 3.35 -0.51
C LEU A 70 -10.74 2.95 0.55
N LEU A 71 -10.50 1.86 1.27
CA LEU A 71 -11.39 1.40 2.34
C LEU A 71 -11.40 2.38 3.52
N ALA A 72 -10.27 3.01 3.85
CA ALA A 72 -10.20 4.03 4.88
C ALA A 72 -11.02 5.28 4.50
N GLY A 73 -10.93 5.73 3.24
CA GLY A 73 -11.72 6.87 2.75
C GLY A 73 -13.22 6.59 2.64
N LEU A 74 -13.63 5.33 2.47
CA LEU A 74 -15.04 4.94 2.33
C LEU A 74 -15.76 4.72 3.67
N VAL A 75 -15.03 4.44 4.75
CA VAL A 75 -15.60 4.12 6.07
C VAL A 75 -15.24 5.23 7.06
N PRO A 76 -16.09 6.26 7.21
CA PRO A 76 -15.83 7.33 8.18
C PRO A 76 -15.86 6.78 9.62
N GLY A 77 -14.80 7.05 10.41
CA GLY A 77 -14.70 6.73 11.84
C GLY A 77 -13.73 5.61 12.21
N ASN A 78 -13.85 5.05 13.43
CA ASN A 78 -13.07 3.91 13.96
C ASN A 78 -13.42 2.57 13.27
N GLY A 79 -13.61 2.57 11.95
CA GLY A 79 -14.05 1.44 11.12
C GLY A 79 -13.00 0.34 10.90
N VAL A 80 -11.97 0.24 11.76
CA VAL A 80 -10.85 -0.69 11.59
C VAL A 80 -11.34 -2.14 11.47
N MET A 81 -12.34 -2.53 12.28
CA MET A 81 -12.95 -3.87 12.21
C MET A 81 -13.66 -4.16 10.89
N TRP A 82 -14.06 -3.13 10.14
CA TRP A 82 -14.71 -3.27 8.83
C TRP A 82 -13.71 -3.25 7.68
N ILE A 83 -12.55 -2.61 7.86
CA ILE A 83 -11.49 -2.47 6.84
C ILE A 83 -10.58 -3.70 6.81
N VAL A 84 -10.25 -4.24 7.98
CA VAL A 84 -9.26 -5.33 8.12
C VAL A 84 -9.71 -6.67 7.48
N PRO A 85 -10.96 -7.17 7.67
CA PRO A 85 -11.39 -8.42 7.06
C PRO A 85 -11.27 -8.46 5.52
N PRO A 86 -11.77 -7.47 4.77
CA PRO A 86 -11.62 -7.46 3.32
C PRO A 86 -10.16 -7.31 2.89
N LEU A 87 -9.33 -6.54 3.62
CA LEU A 87 -7.90 -6.42 3.29
C LEU A 87 -7.14 -7.74 3.42
N VAL A 88 -7.35 -8.46 4.53
CA VAL A 88 -6.73 -9.76 4.74
C VAL A 88 -7.22 -10.76 3.68
N ALA A 89 -8.52 -10.77 3.40
CA ALA A 89 -9.11 -11.62 2.36
C ALA A 89 -8.56 -11.30 0.96
N LEU A 90 -8.38 -10.02 0.63
CA LEU A 90 -7.77 -9.56 -0.62
C LEU A 90 -6.33 -10.08 -0.75
N ALA A 91 -5.51 -9.88 0.28
CA ALA A 91 -4.11 -10.28 0.27
C ALA A 91 -3.93 -11.80 0.12
N VAL A 92 -4.71 -12.59 0.89
CA VAL A 92 -4.69 -14.06 0.80
C VAL A 92 -5.22 -14.54 -0.55
N GLY A 93 -6.28 -13.90 -1.07
CA GLY A 93 -6.85 -14.21 -2.38
C GLY A 93 -5.87 -13.94 -3.52
N LEU A 94 -5.20 -12.79 -3.51
CA LEU A 94 -4.15 -12.46 -4.49
C LEU A 94 -2.99 -13.46 -4.41
N ALA A 95 -2.52 -13.79 -3.20
CA ALA A 95 -1.45 -14.76 -3.01
C ALA A 95 -1.81 -16.14 -3.61
N ASP A 96 -3.02 -16.65 -3.37
CA ASP A 96 -3.50 -17.89 -3.99
C ASP A 96 -3.66 -17.76 -5.50
N GLY A 97 -4.20 -16.63 -5.99
CA GLY A 97 -4.42 -16.35 -7.41
C GLY A 97 -3.13 -16.29 -8.23
N PHE A 98 -2.08 -15.65 -7.69
CA PHE A 98 -0.75 -15.64 -8.30
C PHE A 98 -0.03 -17.01 -8.19
N GLY A 99 -0.65 -18.00 -7.55
CA GLY A 99 -0.07 -19.33 -7.34
C GLY A 99 1.10 -19.32 -6.36
N THR A 100 1.19 -18.29 -5.51
CA THR A 100 2.30 -18.13 -4.57
C THR A 100 2.18 -19.09 -3.40
N THR A 101 0.93 -19.36 -3.00
CA THR A 101 0.58 -20.25 -1.90
C THR A 101 -0.19 -21.45 -2.42
N ARG A 102 0.13 -22.64 -1.92
CA ARG A 102 -0.69 -23.83 -2.17
C ARG A 102 -1.67 -23.98 -1.02
N LEU A 103 -2.79 -23.23 -1.07
CA LEU A 103 -3.89 -23.42 -0.13
C LEU A 103 -4.55 -24.78 -0.41
N ARG A 104 -4.04 -25.84 0.23
CA ARG A 104 -4.53 -27.22 0.07
C ARG A 104 -5.36 -27.68 1.26
N SER A 105 -5.14 -27.07 2.43
CA SER A 105 -5.81 -27.43 3.68
C SER A 105 -6.21 -26.20 4.50
N TYR A 106 -7.10 -26.39 5.47
CA TYR A 106 -7.43 -25.37 6.48
C TYR A 106 -6.21 -24.89 7.26
N ARG A 107 -5.23 -25.77 7.49
CA ARG A 107 -3.98 -25.41 8.17
C ARG A 107 -3.13 -24.48 7.33
N ASP A 108 -3.04 -24.72 6.02
CA ASP A 108 -2.31 -23.84 5.10
C ASP A 108 -3.01 -22.49 5.00
N ALA A 109 -4.34 -22.48 4.89
CA ALA A 109 -5.14 -21.26 4.90
C ALA A 109 -4.95 -20.47 6.19
N ALA A 110 -5.03 -21.12 7.35
CA ALA A 110 -4.80 -20.46 8.63
C ALA A 110 -3.39 -19.88 8.78
N ALA A 111 -2.36 -20.62 8.38
CA ALA A 111 -0.99 -20.12 8.43
C ALA A 111 -0.78 -18.93 7.48
N GLU A 112 -1.38 -18.98 6.29
CA GLU A 112 -1.29 -17.90 5.31
C GLU A 112 -2.02 -16.65 5.77
N THR A 113 -3.28 -16.80 6.20
CA THR A 113 -4.07 -15.71 6.75
C THR A 113 -3.40 -15.09 7.96
N LEU A 114 -2.86 -15.89 8.89
CA LEU A 114 -2.12 -15.38 10.04
C LEU A 114 -0.89 -14.58 9.61
N THR A 115 -0.17 -15.04 8.60
CA THR A 115 1.00 -14.33 8.08
C THR A 115 0.59 -12.99 7.46
N MET A 116 -0.46 -12.98 6.62
CA MET A 116 -0.98 -11.76 6.00
C MET A 116 -1.52 -10.79 7.03
N SER A 117 -2.27 -11.26 8.02
CA SER A 117 -2.76 -10.45 9.14
C SER A 117 -1.63 -9.84 9.94
N ALA A 118 -0.55 -10.58 10.21
CA ALA A 118 0.62 -10.04 10.90
C ALA A 118 1.34 -8.95 10.07
N LEU A 119 1.48 -9.15 8.76
CA LEU A 119 2.08 -8.16 7.87
C LEU A 119 1.22 -6.90 7.77
N ILE A 120 -0.09 -7.05 7.52
CA ILE A 120 -1.04 -5.93 7.46
C ILE A 120 -1.07 -5.22 8.81
N GLY A 121 -1.20 -5.94 9.93
CA GLY A 121 -1.19 -5.36 11.28
C GLY A 121 0.07 -4.57 11.58
N THR A 122 1.24 -5.05 11.14
CA THR A 122 2.50 -4.31 11.26
C THR A 122 2.48 -3.03 10.43
N GLY A 123 1.91 -3.09 9.22
CA GLY A 123 1.72 -1.94 8.35
C GLY A 123 0.69 -0.91 8.89
N LEU A 124 -0.29 -1.35 9.68
CA LEU A 124 -1.27 -0.49 10.33
C LEU A 124 -0.73 0.21 11.58
N LEU A 125 0.37 -0.27 12.16
CA LEU A 125 0.94 0.24 13.42
C LEU A 125 1.17 1.77 13.40
N PRO A 126 1.71 2.39 12.34
CA PRO A 126 1.92 3.83 12.32
C PRO A 126 0.62 4.65 12.32
N ALA A 127 -0.48 4.09 11.80
CA ALA A 127 -1.77 4.79 11.70
C ALA A 127 -2.68 4.52 12.91
N LEU A 128 -2.66 3.30 13.45
CA LEU A 128 -3.63 2.80 14.43
C LEU A 128 -3.00 2.27 15.72
N GLY A 129 -1.68 2.37 15.85
CA GLY A 129 -0.93 1.85 17.00
C GLY A 129 -1.13 0.35 17.22
N ALA A 130 -1.07 -0.07 18.49
CA ALA A 130 -1.28 -1.47 18.89
C ALA A 130 -2.71 -1.97 18.59
N GLY A 131 -3.69 -1.05 18.51
CA GLY A 131 -5.09 -1.38 18.20
C GLY A 131 -5.23 -2.03 16.82
N GLY A 132 -4.53 -1.50 15.80
CA GLY A 132 -4.54 -2.06 14.45
C GLY A 132 -4.02 -3.51 14.38
N ILE A 133 -2.97 -3.82 15.14
CA ILE A 133 -2.41 -5.18 15.23
C ILE A 133 -3.44 -6.14 15.86
N LEU A 134 -4.04 -5.72 16.99
CA LEU A 134 -5.03 -6.52 17.68
C LEU A 134 -6.23 -6.83 16.78
N SER A 135 -6.73 -5.83 16.05
CA SER A 135 -7.83 -6.00 15.09
C SER A 135 -7.49 -7.00 13.99
N CYS A 136 -6.26 -6.99 13.45
CA CYS A 136 -5.80 -7.98 12.48
C CYS A 136 -5.81 -9.41 13.03
N PHE A 137 -5.33 -9.62 14.26
CA PHE A 137 -5.36 -10.94 14.88
C PHE A 137 -6.78 -11.40 15.19
N LEU A 138 -7.64 -10.48 15.65
CA LEU A 138 -9.03 -10.77 15.95
C LEU A 138 -9.79 -11.23 14.69
N VAL A 139 -9.51 -10.65 13.53
CA VAL A 139 -10.20 -11.01 12.27
C VAL A 139 -9.57 -12.21 11.54
N THR A 140 -8.43 -12.71 12.02
CA THR A 140 -7.71 -13.83 11.38
C THR A 140 -8.52 -15.15 11.36
N PRO A 141 -9.18 -15.59 12.45
CA PRO A 141 -9.95 -16.84 12.43
C PRO A 141 -11.07 -16.89 11.38
N PRO A 142 -11.98 -15.90 11.26
CA PRO A 142 -13.06 -15.97 10.27
C PRO A 142 -12.54 -15.93 8.83
N THR A 143 -11.54 -15.09 8.55
CA THR A 143 -10.93 -15.02 7.22
C THR A 143 -10.20 -16.31 6.84
N ALA A 144 -9.48 -16.94 7.78
CA ALA A 144 -8.83 -18.23 7.58
C ALA A 144 -9.83 -19.37 7.32
N LEU A 145 -10.96 -19.36 8.03
CA LEU A 145 -12.02 -20.35 7.87
C LEU A 145 -12.66 -20.22 6.48
N ILE A 146 -12.95 -19.00 6.04
CA ILE A 146 -13.47 -18.70 4.70
C ILE A 146 -12.49 -19.17 3.62
N ALA A 147 -11.22 -18.74 3.70
CA ALA A 147 -10.20 -19.11 2.73
C ALA A 147 -9.98 -20.62 2.69
N GLY A 148 -9.96 -21.28 3.86
CA GLY A 148 -9.85 -22.73 3.99
C GLY A 148 -11.03 -23.49 3.38
N ALA A 149 -12.27 -23.01 3.58
CA ALA A 149 -13.46 -23.61 3.00
C ALA A 149 -13.45 -23.51 1.47
N LEU A 150 -13.12 -22.32 0.93
CA LEU A 150 -13.02 -22.09 -0.52
C LEU A 150 -11.85 -22.85 -1.16
N ALA A 151 -10.78 -23.11 -0.41
CA ALA A 151 -9.65 -23.91 -0.87
C ALA A 151 -9.95 -25.41 -0.85
N ALA A 152 -10.59 -25.92 0.22
CA ALA A 152 -10.91 -27.33 0.42
C ALA A 152 -11.87 -27.89 -0.64
N GLY A 153 -12.71 -27.04 -1.25
CA GLY A 153 -13.56 -27.42 -2.38
C GLY A 153 -12.82 -28.00 -3.58
N ARG A 154 -11.50 -27.77 -3.71
CA ARG A 154 -10.68 -28.26 -4.84
C ARG A 154 -10.14 -29.69 -4.71
N VAL A 155 -10.00 -30.22 -3.49
CA VAL A 155 -9.12 -31.40 -3.24
C VAL A 155 -9.88 -32.72 -3.07
N GLY A 156 -11.21 -32.72 -3.09
CA GLY A 156 -11.98 -33.97 -2.95
C GLY A 156 -11.86 -34.56 -1.53
N ARG A 157 -12.76 -34.08 -0.66
CA ARG A 157 -13.20 -34.61 0.66
C ARG A 157 -12.63 -35.98 1.09
N PRO A 158 -11.65 -36.02 2.02
CA PRO A 158 -11.99 -36.52 3.36
C PRO A 158 -11.43 -35.71 4.55
N ARG A 159 -10.58 -34.70 4.33
CA ARG A 159 -10.00 -33.85 5.42
C ARG A 159 -10.63 -32.46 5.53
N ALA A 160 -11.91 -32.33 5.16
CA ALA A 160 -12.61 -31.04 5.05
C ALA A 160 -13.24 -30.53 6.37
N ARG A 161 -12.97 -31.15 7.52
CA ARG A 161 -13.49 -30.65 8.79
C ARG A 161 -12.68 -29.43 9.24
N PRO A 162 -13.32 -28.27 9.52
CA PRO A 162 -12.60 -27.11 10.03
C PRO A 162 -12.07 -27.42 11.43
N PRO A 163 -10.88 -26.90 11.79
CA PRO A 163 -10.36 -26.99 13.16
C PRO A 163 -11.32 -26.33 14.15
N VAL A 164 -11.61 -27.00 15.26
CA VAL A 164 -12.54 -26.50 16.30
C VAL A 164 -12.09 -25.13 16.84
N LEU A 165 -10.78 -24.91 16.97
CA LEU A 165 -10.24 -23.62 17.40
C LEU A 165 -10.54 -22.48 16.42
N LEU A 166 -10.53 -22.74 15.11
CA LEU A 166 -10.89 -21.72 14.11
C LEU A 166 -12.39 -21.42 14.13
N THR A 167 -13.23 -22.45 14.31
CA THR A 167 -14.68 -22.23 14.42
C THR A 167 -15.03 -21.45 15.67
N LEU A 168 -14.46 -21.79 16.83
CA LEU A 168 -14.69 -21.08 18.09
C LEU A 168 -14.16 -19.65 18.03
N GLY A 169 -12.96 -19.45 17.48
CA GLY A 169 -12.41 -18.10 17.27
C GLY A 169 -13.29 -17.25 16.36
N SER A 170 -13.80 -17.82 15.26
CA SER A 170 -14.70 -17.10 14.35
C SER A 170 -16.03 -16.72 15.02
N LEU A 171 -16.59 -17.63 15.83
CA LEU A 171 -17.80 -17.36 16.61
C LEU A 171 -17.59 -16.26 17.65
N ALA A 172 -16.46 -16.28 18.37
CA ALA A 172 -16.13 -15.25 19.35
C ALA A 172 -16.01 -13.85 18.71
N VAL A 173 -15.39 -13.79 17.53
CA VAL A 173 -15.23 -12.54 16.76
C VAL A 173 -16.58 -12.02 16.27
N MET A 174 -17.44 -12.92 15.78
CA MET A 174 -18.80 -12.56 15.38
C MET A 174 -19.60 -12.05 16.58
N ALA A 175 -19.57 -12.74 17.72
CA ALA A 175 -20.25 -12.30 18.92
C ALA A 175 -19.77 -10.91 19.37
N TYR A 176 -18.47 -10.66 19.34
CA TYR A 176 -17.89 -9.36 19.66
C TYR A 176 -18.33 -8.26 18.69
N ALA A 177 -18.37 -8.53 17.39
CA ALA A 177 -18.82 -7.57 16.39
C ALA A 177 -20.32 -7.26 16.50
N VAL A 178 -21.14 -8.28 16.77
CA VAL A 178 -22.59 -8.14 17.03
C VAL A 178 -22.81 -7.28 18.27
N ASP A 179 -22.11 -7.55 19.37
CA ASP A 179 -22.20 -6.78 20.62
C ASP A 179 -21.83 -5.30 20.40
N GLY A 180 -20.71 -5.04 19.70
CA GLY A 180 -20.28 -3.68 19.39
C GLY A 180 -21.31 -2.90 18.57
N VAL A 181 -21.84 -3.50 17.50
CA VAL A 181 -22.86 -2.85 16.63
C VAL A 181 -24.19 -2.67 17.35
N MET A 182 -24.57 -3.62 18.20
CA MET A 182 -25.78 -3.51 19.02
C MET A 182 -25.64 -2.35 20.00
N HIS A 183 -24.50 -2.23 20.69
CA HIS A 183 -24.25 -1.17 21.66
C HIS A 183 -24.19 0.23 21.02
N GLU A 184 -23.54 0.35 19.85
CA GLU A 184 -23.54 1.60 19.07
C GLU A 184 -24.94 1.95 18.55
N GLY A 185 -25.69 0.97 18.05
CA GLY A 185 -27.06 1.16 17.57
C GLY A 185 -27.99 1.70 18.65
N LEU A 186 -27.90 1.13 19.87
CA LEU A 186 -28.67 1.59 21.03
C LEU A 186 -28.26 3.00 21.48
N ARG A 187 -26.96 3.30 21.51
CA ARG A 187 -26.45 4.66 21.80
C ARG A 187 -26.89 5.70 20.76
N GLY A 188 -27.01 5.29 19.51
CA GLY A 188 -27.51 6.12 18.41
C GLY A 188 -29.02 6.32 18.41
N GLY A 189 -29.75 5.84 19.43
CA GLY A 189 -31.20 6.02 19.55
C GLY A 189 -32.03 5.13 18.62
N ARG A 190 -31.44 4.08 18.02
CA ARG A 190 -32.22 3.11 17.24
C ARG A 190 -33.10 2.28 18.16
N PRO A 191 -34.31 1.90 17.73
CA PRO A 191 -35.15 1.01 18.50
C PRO A 191 -34.43 -0.34 18.70
N PRO A 192 -34.56 -0.98 19.88
CA PRO A 192 -33.78 -2.18 20.22
C PRO A 192 -33.94 -3.33 19.23
N VAL A 193 -35.12 -3.49 18.62
CA VAL A 193 -35.42 -4.53 17.65
C VAL A 193 -34.63 -4.33 16.35
N ASP A 194 -34.56 -3.10 15.84
CA ASP A 194 -33.82 -2.79 14.61
C ASP A 194 -32.30 -2.84 14.83
N ALA A 195 -31.84 -2.43 16.02
CA ALA A 195 -30.44 -2.58 16.42
C ALA A 195 -30.06 -4.07 16.50
N PHE A 196 -30.92 -4.90 17.11
CA PHE A 196 -30.71 -6.34 17.21
C PHE A 196 -30.73 -7.03 15.84
N LEU A 197 -31.71 -6.75 14.98
CA LEU A 197 -31.79 -7.36 13.64
C LEU A 197 -30.58 -7.00 12.77
N ASN A 198 -30.17 -5.73 12.77
CA ASN A 198 -28.97 -5.30 12.05
C ASN A 198 -27.70 -5.96 12.61
N ALA A 199 -27.57 -6.04 13.93
CA ALA A 199 -26.43 -6.67 14.57
C ALA A 199 -26.41 -8.18 14.30
N ALA A 200 -27.49 -8.90 14.59
CA ALA A 200 -27.55 -10.37 14.54
C ALA A 200 -27.57 -10.95 13.12
N VAL A 201 -28.07 -10.21 12.12
CA VAL A 201 -28.15 -10.68 10.72
C VAL A 201 -27.20 -9.90 9.82
N GLY A 202 -27.25 -8.57 9.87
CA GLY A 202 -26.46 -7.71 8.99
C GLY A 202 -24.96 -7.88 9.19
N VAL A 203 -24.49 -7.91 10.45
CA VAL A 203 -23.05 -8.04 10.75
C VAL A 203 -22.49 -9.39 10.33
N PRO A 204 -23.08 -10.55 10.71
CA PRO A 204 -22.57 -11.84 10.25
C PRO A 204 -22.62 -11.98 8.74
N LEU A 205 -23.69 -11.51 8.10
CA LEU A 205 -23.81 -11.55 6.64
C LEU A 205 -22.69 -10.74 5.98
N ALA A 206 -22.46 -9.49 6.42
CA ALA A 206 -21.41 -8.64 5.88
C ALA A 206 -20.01 -9.20 6.15
N MET A 207 -19.73 -9.68 7.37
CA MET A 207 -18.44 -10.26 7.76
C MET A 207 -18.12 -11.58 7.06
N VAL A 208 -19.10 -12.26 6.44
CA VAL A 208 -18.87 -13.43 5.59
C VAL A 208 -18.88 -13.04 4.12
N ALA A 209 -19.93 -12.38 3.65
CA ALA A 209 -20.15 -12.10 2.23
C ALA A 209 -19.08 -11.18 1.64
N ILE A 210 -18.68 -10.12 2.36
CA ILE A 210 -17.67 -9.17 1.88
C ILE A 210 -16.31 -9.87 1.75
N PRO A 211 -15.74 -10.54 2.78
CA PRO A 211 -14.47 -11.24 2.63
C PRO A 211 -14.51 -12.37 1.59
N VAL A 212 -15.63 -13.11 1.48
CA VAL A 212 -15.81 -14.13 0.42
C VAL A 212 -15.71 -13.49 -0.97
N GLY A 213 -16.48 -12.43 -1.22
CA GLY A 213 -16.50 -11.73 -2.49
C GLY A 213 -15.13 -11.14 -2.85
N VAL A 214 -14.50 -10.47 -1.89
CA VAL A 214 -13.16 -9.88 -2.06
C VAL A 214 -12.10 -10.94 -2.30
N PHE A 215 -12.12 -12.05 -1.56
CA PHE A 215 -11.19 -13.17 -1.75
C PHE A 215 -11.34 -13.78 -3.16
N LEU A 216 -12.57 -14.04 -3.60
CA LEU A 216 -12.82 -14.63 -4.92
C LEU A 216 -12.43 -13.67 -6.05
N ALA A 217 -12.76 -12.38 -5.92
CA ALA A 217 -12.37 -11.35 -6.87
C ALA A 217 -10.84 -11.20 -6.95
N ALA A 218 -10.17 -11.13 -5.81
CA ALA A 218 -8.71 -11.07 -5.70
C ALA A 218 -8.05 -12.30 -6.33
N ARG A 219 -8.55 -13.48 -6.03
CA ARG A 219 -8.03 -14.74 -6.57
C ARG A 219 -8.23 -14.85 -8.07
N GLY A 220 -9.42 -14.53 -8.57
CA GLY A 220 -9.71 -14.49 -10.00
C GLY A 220 -8.85 -13.46 -10.72
N GLY A 221 -8.74 -12.25 -10.15
CA GLY A 221 -7.89 -11.18 -10.65
C GLY A 221 -6.41 -11.59 -10.70
N GLY A 222 -5.88 -12.18 -9.64
CA GLY A 222 -4.50 -12.68 -9.59
C GLY A 222 -4.23 -13.77 -10.63
N ALA A 223 -5.14 -14.74 -10.76
CA ALA A 223 -5.02 -15.82 -11.74
C ALA A 223 -5.08 -15.31 -13.19
N TRP A 224 -5.90 -14.28 -13.44
CA TRP A 224 -6.02 -13.61 -14.74
C TRP A 224 -4.83 -12.69 -15.05
N LEU A 225 -4.29 -12.02 -14.04
CA LEU A 225 -3.20 -11.05 -14.19
C LEU A 225 -1.84 -11.75 -14.32
N LEU A 226 -1.63 -12.87 -13.62
CA LEU A 226 -0.39 -13.64 -13.64
C LEU A 226 0.13 -13.95 -15.06
N PRO A 227 -0.66 -14.52 -16.00
CA PRO A 227 -0.16 -14.79 -17.35
C PRO A 227 0.19 -13.50 -18.11
N ARG A 228 -0.52 -12.40 -17.85
CA ARG A 228 -0.26 -11.09 -18.48
C ARG A 228 1.02 -10.47 -17.95
N LEU A 229 1.27 -10.56 -16.64
CA LEU A 229 2.51 -10.08 -16.02
C LEU A 229 3.74 -10.88 -16.46
N ARG A 230 3.58 -12.15 -16.84
CA ARG A 230 4.69 -12.92 -17.42
C ARG A 230 5.19 -12.32 -18.72
N VAL A 231 4.32 -11.72 -19.54
CA VAL A 231 4.73 -10.96 -20.73
C VAL A 231 5.56 -9.75 -20.32
N TYR A 232 5.14 -9.04 -19.27
CA TYR A 232 5.88 -7.90 -18.72
C TYR A 232 7.16 -8.29 -17.97
N ARG A 233 7.44 -9.58 -17.71
CA ARG A 233 8.71 -9.99 -17.10
C ARG A 233 9.90 -9.64 -18.00
N GLN A 234 9.72 -9.73 -19.32
CA GLN A 234 10.72 -9.24 -20.28
C GLN A 234 10.88 -7.71 -20.16
N LEU A 235 9.76 -6.98 -20.01
CA LEU A 235 9.78 -5.53 -19.76
C LEU A 235 10.42 -5.18 -18.41
N ALA A 236 10.31 -6.03 -17.40
CA ALA A 236 10.92 -5.82 -16.09
C ALA A 236 12.46 -5.86 -16.15
N GLU A 237 13.05 -6.61 -17.08
CA GLU A 237 14.50 -6.57 -17.30
C GLU A 237 14.92 -5.23 -17.90
N TYR A 238 14.13 -4.68 -18.84
CA TYR A 238 14.32 -3.32 -19.34
C TYR A 238 14.12 -2.28 -18.24
N LEU A 239 13.03 -2.37 -17.46
CA LEU A 239 12.74 -1.47 -16.35
C LEU A 239 13.84 -1.52 -15.29
N ARG A 240 14.44 -2.68 -15.03
CA ARG A 240 15.55 -2.82 -14.08
C ARG A 240 16.81 -2.11 -14.56
N VAL A 241 17.03 -1.99 -15.86
CA VAL A 241 18.12 -1.14 -16.38
C VAL A 241 17.75 0.33 -16.23
N MET A 242 16.48 0.68 -16.39
CA MET A 242 15.98 2.05 -16.28
C MET A 242 15.75 2.53 -14.84
N TRP A 243 15.62 1.65 -13.86
CA TRP A 243 15.25 2.05 -12.50
C TRP A 243 16.35 2.89 -11.84
N ILE A 244 17.62 2.62 -12.13
CA ILE A 244 18.76 3.37 -11.57
C ILE A 244 18.69 4.84 -12.00
N PRO A 245 18.61 5.17 -13.31
CA PRO A 245 18.49 6.56 -13.73
C PRO A 245 17.14 7.19 -13.33
N ILE A 246 16.02 6.45 -13.33
CA ILE A 246 14.73 6.97 -12.82
C ILE A 246 14.81 7.28 -11.33
N GLY A 247 15.46 6.41 -10.55
CA GLY A 247 15.68 6.63 -9.12
C GLY A 247 16.58 7.82 -8.87
N GLY A 248 17.70 7.93 -9.60
CA GLY A 248 18.57 9.10 -9.56
C GLY A 248 17.82 10.40 -9.89
N PHE A 249 17.00 10.37 -10.94
CA PHE A 249 16.14 11.49 -11.34
C PHE A 249 15.23 11.95 -10.20
N ALA A 250 14.48 10.99 -9.62
CA ALA A 250 13.55 11.27 -8.54
C ALA A 250 14.26 11.82 -7.29
N ILE A 251 15.40 11.24 -6.91
CA ILE A 251 16.21 11.71 -5.77
C ILE A 251 16.71 13.13 -6.01
N GLY A 252 17.21 13.44 -7.20
CA GLY A 252 17.69 14.79 -7.53
C GLY A 252 16.57 15.83 -7.51
N TYR A 253 15.40 15.51 -8.07
CA TYR A 253 14.23 16.39 -7.99
C TYR A 253 13.79 16.61 -6.54
N LEU A 254 13.72 15.55 -5.74
CA LEU A 254 13.35 15.65 -4.33
C LEU A 254 14.34 16.53 -3.55
N ALA A 255 15.65 16.39 -3.82
CA ALA A 255 16.67 17.23 -3.21
C ALA A 255 16.49 18.71 -3.57
N ILE A 256 16.24 19.03 -4.85
CA ILE A 256 15.95 20.40 -5.30
C ILE A 256 14.71 20.93 -4.57
N ILE A 257 13.62 20.15 -4.52
CA ILE A 257 12.38 20.56 -3.86
C ILE A 257 12.61 20.87 -2.38
N VAL A 258 13.26 19.95 -1.64
CA VAL A 258 13.49 20.12 -0.20
C VAL A 258 14.39 21.32 0.09
N VAL A 259 15.47 21.49 -0.67
CA VAL A 259 16.41 22.59 -0.49
C VAL A 259 15.73 23.94 -0.76
N PHE A 260 14.96 24.06 -1.85
CA PHE A 260 14.29 25.30 -2.19
C PHE A 260 13.05 25.59 -1.35
N ALA A 261 12.36 24.57 -0.84
CA ALA A 261 11.36 24.74 0.21
C ALA A 261 11.98 25.36 1.47
N GLY A 262 13.15 24.86 1.89
CA GLY A 262 13.91 25.40 3.00
C GLY A 262 14.34 26.86 2.79
N PHE A 263 14.89 27.18 1.61
CA PHE A 263 15.27 28.56 1.28
C PHE A 263 14.06 29.51 1.17
N GLY A 264 12.93 29.04 0.62
CA GLY A 264 11.71 29.83 0.54
C GLY A 264 11.16 30.18 1.91
N GLY A 265 11.03 29.18 2.79
CA GLY A 265 10.60 29.38 4.17
C GLY A 265 11.58 30.25 4.98
N MET A 266 12.89 30.09 4.76
CA MET A 266 13.90 30.94 5.38
C MET A 266 13.76 32.40 4.91
N LEU A 267 13.62 32.64 3.60
CA LEU A 267 13.48 33.98 3.04
C LEU A 267 12.20 34.66 3.51
N ALA A 268 11.09 33.94 3.61
CA ALA A 268 9.83 34.46 4.15
C ALA A 268 9.95 34.91 5.60
N ARG A 269 10.78 34.24 6.41
CA ARG A 269 11.05 34.63 7.81
C ARG A 269 11.95 35.85 7.92
N PHE A 270 12.99 35.96 7.09
CA PHE A 270 13.93 37.08 7.14
C PHE A 270 13.40 38.34 6.46
N SER A 271 12.52 38.19 5.47
CA SER A 271 11.88 39.29 4.76
C SER A 271 10.38 39.07 4.73
N PRO A 272 9.65 39.44 5.81
CA PRO A 272 8.19 39.39 5.83
C PRO A 272 7.61 40.14 4.63
N GLY A 273 6.67 39.52 3.92
CA GLY A 273 6.13 40.06 2.66
C GLY A 273 6.95 39.70 1.41
N ALA A 274 8.00 38.87 1.51
CA ALA A 274 8.71 38.36 0.33
C ALA A 274 7.83 37.43 -0.54
N PHE A 275 6.87 36.76 0.09
CA PHE A 275 5.86 35.89 -0.51
C PHE A 275 4.47 36.25 0.03
N ALA A 276 3.48 36.33 -0.85
CA ALA A 276 2.08 36.47 -0.47
C ALA A 276 1.48 35.09 -0.15
N GLY A 277 0.64 35.00 0.89
CA GLY A 277 0.03 33.74 1.35
C GLY A 277 0.94 32.87 2.22
N ALA A 278 2.11 33.38 2.63
CA ALA A 278 3.12 32.61 3.37
C ALA A 278 3.08 32.79 4.90
N GLU A 279 2.13 33.57 5.43
CA GLU A 279 2.07 34.01 6.83
C GLU A 279 1.94 32.85 7.82
N ASP A 280 1.11 31.86 7.48
CA ASP A 280 0.88 30.64 8.28
C ASP A 280 1.44 29.37 7.61
N ALA A 281 2.30 29.54 6.60
CA ALA A 281 2.73 28.44 5.76
C ALA A 281 3.64 27.44 6.51
N GLY A 282 3.13 26.23 6.71
CA GLY A 282 3.87 25.10 7.25
C GLY A 282 4.90 24.53 6.27
N ILE A 283 5.75 23.61 6.75
CA ILE A 283 6.79 22.97 5.91
C ILE A 283 6.19 22.22 4.71
N GLY A 284 4.99 21.64 4.86
CA GLY A 284 4.28 20.96 3.78
C GLY A 284 3.88 21.89 2.64
N GLU A 285 3.45 23.11 2.96
CA GLU A 285 3.09 24.12 1.95
C GLU A 285 4.32 24.63 1.20
N TRP A 286 5.45 24.79 1.88
CA TRP A 286 6.72 25.12 1.23
C TRP A 286 7.24 24.01 0.32
N ILE A 287 7.08 22.74 0.72
CA ILE A 287 7.41 21.59 -0.14
C ILE A 287 6.48 21.56 -1.35
N ALA A 288 5.18 21.77 -1.16
CA ALA A 288 4.20 21.81 -2.26
C ALA A 288 4.51 22.96 -3.23
N PHE A 289 4.73 24.17 -2.71
CA PHE A 289 5.15 25.33 -3.50
C PHE A 289 6.41 25.01 -4.31
N ALA A 290 7.45 24.48 -3.68
CA ALA A 290 8.69 24.12 -4.36
C ALA A 290 8.48 22.99 -5.40
N PHE A 291 7.62 22.01 -5.13
CA PHE A 291 7.28 20.95 -6.08
C PHE A 291 6.63 21.49 -7.35
N PHE A 292 5.57 22.30 -7.22
CA PHE A 292 4.90 22.90 -8.39
C PHE A 292 5.84 23.81 -9.17
N ARG A 293 6.66 24.62 -8.48
CA ARG A 293 7.66 25.47 -9.14
C ARG A 293 8.73 24.68 -9.88
N ALA A 294 9.19 23.55 -9.34
CA ALA A 294 10.14 22.66 -10.03
C ALA A 294 9.56 22.06 -11.32
N LEU A 295 8.22 21.98 -11.43
CA LEU A 295 7.49 21.57 -12.63
C LEU A 295 7.08 22.75 -13.53
N ALA A 296 7.55 23.96 -13.23
CA ALA A 296 7.14 25.20 -13.88
C ALA A 296 5.61 25.45 -13.84
N GLN A 297 4.96 24.99 -12.77
CA GLN A 297 3.54 25.21 -12.50
C GLN A 297 3.35 26.22 -11.36
N ASP A 298 2.22 26.92 -11.38
CA ASP A 298 1.83 27.81 -10.30
C ASP A 298 1.17 27.05 -9.16
N TYR A 299 1.55 27.41 -7.92
CA TYR A 299 0.90 26.95 -6.71
C TYR A 299 0.02 28.07 -6.15
N PRO A 300 -1.27 27.85 -5.90
CA PRO A 300 -2.19 28.91 -5.51
C PRO A 300 -1.99 29.43 -4.07
N GLY A 301 -1.37 28.65 -3.19
CA GLY A 301 -1.23 29.01 -1.78
C GLY A 301 -0.12 30.01 -1.48
N ILE A 302 0.97 30.03 -2.27
CA ILE A 302 2.14 30.87 -2.03
C ILE A 302 2.59 31.52 -3.34
N VAL A 303 2.73 32.85 -3.34
CA VAL A 303 3.11 33.62 -4.54
C VAL A 303 4.35 34.48 -4.26
N PRO A 304 5.42 34.39 -5.08
CA PRO A 304 6.58 35.26 -4.94
C PRO A 304 6.21 36.70 -5.33
N VAL A 305 6.52 37.67 -4.46
CA VAL A 305 6.25 39.10 -4.72
C VAL A 305 7.53 39.94 -4.71
N SER A 306 8.50 39.59 -3.87
CA SER A 306 9.78 40.33 -3.82
C SER A 306 10.76 39.92 -4.92
N PRO A 307 11.70 40.82 -5.32
CA PRO A 307 12.76 40.48 -6.28
C PRO A 307 13.61 39.29 -5.83
N ALA A 308 13.88 39.17 -4.53
CA ALA A 308 14.63 38.06 -3.96
C ALA A 308 13.86 36.73 -4.09
N ALA A 309 12.55 36.74 -3.86
CA ALA A 309 11.69 35.58 -4.05
C ALA A 309 11.62 35.15 -5.53
N TRP A 310 11.50 36.11 -6.45
CA TRP A 310 11.53 35.85 -7.89
C TRP A 310 12.87 35.28 -8.35
N LEU A 311 13.99 35.81 -7.84
CA LEU A 311 15.32 35.26 -8.13
C LEU A 311 15.44 33.82 -7.63
N LEU A 312 15.00 33.55 -6.39
CA LEU A 312 15.04 32.21 -5.80
C LEU A 312 14.24 31.20 -6.64
N VAL A 313 13.01 31.56 -7.02
CA VAL A 313 12.15 30.74 -7.90
C VAL A 313 12.80 30.57 -9.28
N GLY A 314 13.39 31.62 -9.84
CA GLY A 314 14.09 31.55 -11.12
C GLY A 314 15.26 30.56 -11.11
N VAL A 315 16.10 30.61 -10.08
CA VAL A 315 17.21 29.67 -9.89
C VAL A 315 16.67 28.25 -9.71
N GLN A 316 15.59 28.08 -8.96
CA GLN A 316 14.95 26.77 -8.78
C GLN A 316 14.51 26.15 -10.10
N VAL A 317 13.82 26.93 -10.94
CA VAL A 317 13.32 26.48 -12.24
C VAL A 317 14.48 26.12 -13.17
N ILE A 318 15.51 26.96 -13.24
CA ILE A 318 16.71 26.69 -14.05
C ILE A 318 17.38 25.40 -13.59
N LEU A 319 17.51 25.19 -12.28
CA LEU A 319 18.15 23.98 -11.74
C LEU A 319 17.29 22.73 -11.98
N ALA A 320 15.97 22.83 -11.85
CA ALA A 320 15.06 21.71 -12.12
C ALA A 320 15.09 21.32 -13.61
N VAL A 321 15.03 22.29 -14.52
CA VAL A 321 15.15 22.06 -15.97
C VAL A 321 16.53 21.51 -16.33
N GLY A 322 17.60 22.11 -15.78
CA GLY A 322 18.96 21.64 -15.99
C GLY A 322 19.16 20.20 -15.52
N TRP A 323 18.61 19.85 -14.36
CA TRP A 323 18.62 18.49 -13.85
C TRP A 323 17.87 17.52 -14.77
N ALA A 324 16.68 17.89 -15.24
CA ALA A 324 15.92 17.08 -16.19
C ALA A 324 16.70 16.83 -17.49
N LEU A 325 17.36 17.85 -18.03
CA LEU A 325 18.19 17.74 -19.23
C LEU A 325 19.40 16.82 -19.01
N VAL A 326 20.12 16.98 -17.90
CA VAL A 326 21.29 16.14 -17.56
C VAL A 326 20.87 14.69 -17.42
N VAL A 327 19.77 14.41 -16.71
CA VAL A 327 19.25 13.04 -16.59
C VAL A 327 18.82 12.52 -17.94
N PHE A 328 18.09 13.29 -18.75
CA PHE A 328 17.64 12.83 -20.06
C PHE A 328 18.83 12.48 -20.97
N ALA A 329 19.89 13.30 -20.95
CA ALA A 329 21.14 13.01 -21.65
C ALA A 329 21.85 11.74 -21.12
N ALA A 330 21.91 11.57 -19.79
CA ALA A 330 22.49 10.38 -19.15
C ALA A 330 21.68 9.11 -19.45
N VAL A 331 20.34 9.21 -19.47
CA VAL A 331 19.41 8.14 -19.85
C VAL A 331 19.62 7.75 -21.31
N MET A 332 19.59 8.72 -22.23
CA MET A 332 19.76 8.46 -23.65
C MET A 332 21.13 7.82 -23.95
N SER A 333 22.20 8.33 -23.36
CA SER A 333 23.56 7.79 -23.54
C SER A 333 23.75 6.39 -22.93
N SER A 334 23.11 6.09 -21.79
CA SER A 334 23.28 4.80 -21.10
C SER A 334 22.35 3.70 -21.61
N ILE A 335 21.15 4.05 -22.07
CA ILE A 335 20.12 3.09 -22.49
C ILE A 335 20.31 2.66 -23.95
N GLN A 336 20.64 3.58 -24.86
CA GLN A 336 20.76 3.30 -26.29
C GLN A 336 21.68 2.09 -26.63
N PRO A 337 22.92 1.97 -26.09
CA PRO A 337 23.76 0.81 -26.37
C PRO A 337 23.27 -0.49 -25.72
N ARG A 338 22.48 -0.40 -24.65
CA ARG A 338 21.91 -1.59 -23.97
C ARG A 338 20.68 -2.11 -24.69
N LEU A 339 19.80 -1.24 -25.17
CA LEU A 339 18.65 -1.63 -25.99
C LEU A 339 19.08 -2.28 -27.30
N GLU A 340 20.11 -1.75 -27.96
CA GLU A 340 20.64 -2.35 -29.18
C GLU A 340 21.18 -3.78 -28.95
N ARG A 341 21.83 -4.02 -27.81
CA ARG A 341 22.31 -5.37 -27.46
C ARG A 341 21.15 -6.34 -27.23
N ILE A 342 20.12 -5.93 -26.50
CA ILE A 342 18.98 -6.81 -26.20
C ILE A 342 18.18 -7.08 -27.49
N ALA A 343 18.00 -6.07 -28.36
CA ALA A 343 17.35 -6.22 -29.65
C ALA A 343 18.10 -7.21 -30.58
N ARG A 344 19.44 -7.14 -30.63
CA ARG A 344 20.27 -8.10 -31.39
C ARG A 344 20.17 -9.53 -30.82
N GLN A 345 20.15 -9.69 -29.50
CA GLN A 345 20.01 -11.00 -28.85
C GLN A 345 18.63 -11.62 -29.12
N ALA A 346 17.56 -10.83 -29.09
CA ALA A 346 16.22 -11.29 -29.41
C ALA A 346 16.12 -11.79 -30.87
N LEU A 347 16.67 -11.04 -31.84
CA LEU A 347 16.68 -11.44 -33.26
C LEU A 347 17.45 -12.76 -33.50
N GLN A 348 18.54 -12.99 -32.77
CA GLN A 348 19.30 -14.24 -32.87
C GLN A 348 18.57 -15.45 -32.25
N SER A 349 17.71 -15.23 -31.26
CA SER A 349 16.91 -16.31 -30.65
C SER A 349 15.71 -16.74 -31.48
N THR A 350 15.21 -15.90 -32.38
CA THR A 350 14.05 -16.17 -33.24
C THR A 350 14.45 -16.76 -34.61
N GLY A 351 15.74 -16.69 -34.98
CA GLY A 351 16.29 -17.26 -36.21
C GLY A 351 16.76 -18.73 -36.09
N LYS A 352 16.49 -19.38 -34.96
CA LYS A 352 16.69 -20.82 -34.72
C LYS A 352 15.34 -21.47 -34.45
#